data_AF-A0A9E4BJG5-F1
#
_entry.id   AF-A0A9E4BJG5-F1
#
_cell.length_a   1.000
_cell.length_b   1.000
_cell.length_c   1.000
_cell.angle_alpha   90.00
_cell.angle_beta   90.00
_cell.angle_gamma   90.00
#
_symmetry.space_group_name_H-M   'P 1'
#
loop_
_entity.id
_entity.type
_entity.pdbx_description
1 polymer ?
#
loop_
_entity_poly.entity_id
_entity_poly.type
_entity_poly.pdbx_seq_one_letter_code
_entity_poly.pdbx_strand_id
1 'polypeptide(L)'
;DDIIWRESVIGENASAIAIRDDQYKSILYDSGQHTLYDLSNDPLEKHNLASEPGFDDVKHKHAVHLAEYANTVTPYSGPDKTGERDRIREERMENLKRGNGWTEEVGS
;
A
#
# COMPACT_ATOMS: atom_id res chain seq x y z
N ASP A 1 5.15 4.83 30.11
CA ASP A 1 5.73 4.68 28.76
C ASP A 1 4.62 4.50 27.76
N ASP A 2 4.30 5.55 27.01
CA ASP A 2 3.33 5.49 25.93
C ASP A 2 4.00 4.87 24.71
N ILE A 3 3.67 3.61 24.43
CA ILE A 3 4.08 2.96 23.18
C ILE A 3 3.19 3.51 22.08
N ILE A 4 3.77 4.27 21.16
CA ILE A 4 3.08 4.71 19.95
C ILE A 4 3.03 3.51 19.00
N TRP A 5 1.84 2.91 18.87
CA TRP A 5 1.59 1.84 17.92
C TRP A 5 1.41 2.42 16.51
N ARG A 6 1.73 1.59 15.50
CA ARG A 6 1.56 1.96 14.09
C ARG A 6 0.07 2.22 13.78
N GLU A 7 -0.20 3.25 12.99
CA GLU A 7 -1.55 3.61 12.54
C GLU A 7 -2.04 2.74 11.38
N SER A 8 -1.12 2.08 10.66
CA SER A 8 -1.44 1.20 9.55
C SER A 8 -0.48 0.01 9.47
N VAL A 9 -0.91 -1.01 8.73
CA VAL A 9 -0.09 -2.17 8.34
C VAL A 9 -0.03 -2.25 6.82
N ILE A 10 1.16 -2.59 6.31
CA ILE A 10 1.40 -2.81 4.89
C ILE A 10 1.65 -4.30 4.67
N GLY A 11 0.93 -4.87 3.71
CA GLY A 11 1.14 -6.24 3.22
C GLY A 11 1.56 -6.21 1.76
N GLU A 12 2.59 -6.95 1.39
CA GLU A 12 3.09 -7.03 0.02
C GLU A 12 3.05 -8.49 -0.45
N ASN A 13 2.68 -8.71 -1.72
CA ASN A 13 2.97 -9.95 -2.43
C ASN A 13 3.48 -9.63 -3.85
N ALA A 14 3.66 -10.65 -4.68
CA ALA A 14 4.25 -10.48 -6.01
C ALA A 14 3.43 -9.57 -6.96
N SER A 15 2.13 -9.39 -6.73
CA SER A 15 1.22 -8.68 -7.64
C SER A 15 0.40 -7.58 -6.98
N ALA A 16 0.56 -7.34 -5.68
CA ALA A 16 -0.25 -6.37 -4.94
C ALA A 16 0.43 -5.82 -3.69
N ILE A 17 0.04 -4.59 -3.35
CA ILE A 17 0.31 -3.93 -2.07
C ILE A 17 -1.01 -3.66 -1.38
N ALA A 18 -1.15 -4.10 -0.13
CA ALA A 18 -2.29 -3.82 0.72
C ALA A 18 -1.91 -2.82 1.80
N ILE A 19 -2.74 -1.80 1.99
CA ILE A 19 -2.67 -0.81 3.05
C ILE A 19 -3.90 -1.00 3.92
N ARG A 20 -3.73 -1.19 5.21
CA ARG A 20 -4.84 -1.32 6.15
C ARG A 20 -4.63 -0.43 7.36
N ASP A 21 -5.61 0.41 7.65
CA ASP A 21 -5.74 1.09 8.94
C ASP A 21 -6.82 0.39 9.81
N ASP A 22 -7.25 1.04 10.88
CA ASP A 22 -8.24 0.48 11.81
C ASP A 22 -9.61 0.21 11.18
N GLN A 23 -10.00 0.97 10.13
CA GLN A 23 -11.32 0.88 9.52
C GLN A 23 -11.27 0.40 8.07
N TYR A 24 -10.29 0.82 7.29
CA TYR A 24 -10.28 0.61 5.86
C TYR A 24 -9.10 -0.24 5.42
N LYS A 25 -9.27 -0.90 4.26
CA LYS A 25 -8.20 -1.58 3.55
C LYS A 25 -8.23 -1.25 2.07
N SER A 26 -7.13 -0.70 1.57
CA SER A 26 -6.88 -0.59 0.13
C SER A 26 -6.00 -1.73 -0.36
N ILE A 27 -6.23 -2.21 -1.57
CA ILE A 27 -5.31 -3.09 -2.29
C ILE A 27 -5.03 -2.49 -3.65
N LEU A 28 -3.75 -2.26 -3.97
CA LEU A 28 -3.26 -1.76 -5.25
C LEU A 28 -2.63 -2.93 -5.99
N TYR A 29 -3.18 -3.28 -7.15
CA TYR A 29 -2.68 -4.38 -7.98
C TYR A 29 -1.76 -3.85 -9.08
N ASP A 30 -0.79 -4.67 -9.50
CA ASP A 30 0.11 -4.39 -10.62
C ASP A 30 -0.61 -4.09 -11.95
N SER A 31 -1.80 -4.65 -12.13
CA SER A 31 -2.70 -4.44 -13.26
C SER A 31 -3.27 -3.02 -13.34
N GLY A 32 -3.08 -2.19 -12.31
CA GLY A 32 -3.70 -0.87 -12.16
C GLY A 32 -5.10 -0.93 -11.53
N GLN A 33 -5.65 -2.14 -11.34
CA GLN A 33 -6.87 -2.30 -10.55
C GLN A 33 -6.59 -1.93 -9.08
N HIS A 34 -7.59 -1.38 -8.43
CA HIS A 34 -7.55 -1.07 -7.00
C HIS A 34 -8.87 -1.48 -6.34
N THR A 35 -8.78 -1.87 -5.08
CA THR A 35 -9.95 -2.15 -4.24
C THR A 35 -9.87 -1.38 -2.93
N LEU A 36 -11.03 -1.05 -2.37
CA LEU A 36 -11.19 -0.43 -1.06
C LEU A 36 -12.30 -1.14 -0.30
N TYR A 37 -12.06 -1.49 0.96
CA TYR A 37 -13.05 -2.13 1.83
C TYR A 37 -13.16 -1.37 3.15
N ASP A 38 -14.39 -1.16 3.62
CA ASP A 38 -14.68 -0.72 4.98
C ASP A 38 -14.82 -1.95 5.87
N LEU A 39 -13.79 -2.25 6.65
CA LEU A 39 -13.73 -3.41 7.53
C LEU A 39 -14.66 -3.28 8.76
N SER A 40 -15.15 -2.08 9.09
CA SER A 40 -16.12 -1.91 10.17
C SER A 40 -17.51 -2.39 9.76
N ASN A 41 -17.92 -2.09 8.54
CA ASN A 41 -19.23 -2.46 8.00
C ASN A 41 -19.21 -3.73 7.14
N ASP A 42 -18.05 -4.08 6.58
CA ASP A 42 -17.82 -5.24 5.73
C ASP A 42 -16.52 -5.97 6.09
N PRO A 43 -16.47 -6.63 7.26
CA PRO A 43 -15.27 -7.33 7.74
C PRO A 43 -14.86 -8.53 6.86
N LEU A 44 -15.71 -8.94 5.91
CA LEU A 44 -15.45 -10.02 4.97
C LEU A 44 -15.06 -9.52 3.57
N GLU A 45 -14.87 -8.20 3.39
CA GLU A 45 -14.31 -7.61 2.16
C GLU A 45 -15.11 -7.97 0.89
N LYS A 46 -16.45 -7.96 0.98
CA LYS A 46 -17.36 -8.35 -0.11
C LYS A 46 -17.72 -7.20 -1.06
N HIS A 47 -17.62 -5.95 -0.60
CA HIS A 47 -18.05 -4.76 -1.33
C HIS A 47 -16.86 -3.86 -1.60
N ASN A 48 -16.47 -3.78 -2.88
CA ASN A 48 -15.40 -2.89 -3.31
C ASN A 48 -15.92 -1.45 -3.43
N LEU A 49 -15.36 -0.54 -2.64
CA LEU A 49 -15.69 0.88 -2.56
C LEU A 49 -14.78 1.78 -3.42
N ALA A 50 -13.82 1.18 -4.13
CA ALA A 50 -12.80 1.90 -4.90
C ALA A 50 -13.34 2.99 -5.84
N SER A 51 -14.44 2.67 -6.52
CA SER A 51 -15.09 3.56 -7.50
C SER A 51 -16.30 4.30 -6.93
N GLU A 52 -16.63 4.08 -5.65
CA GLU A 52 -17.74 4.76 -5.00
C GLU A 52 -17.31 6.19 -4.61
N PRO A 53 -18.18 7.19 -4.83
CA PRO A 53 -17.90 8.54 -4.40
C PRO A 53 -17.86 8.66 -2.87
N GLY A 54 -17.06 9.59 -2.35
CA GLY A 54 -17.01 9.90 -0.90
C GLY A 54 -15.90 9.19 -0.11
N PHE A 55 -15.04 8.42 -0.78
CA PHE A 55 -13.89 7.74 -0.17
C PHE A 55 -12.54 8.35 -0.55
N ASP A 56 -12.51 9.55 -1.13
CA ASP A 56 -11.28 10.19 -1.59
C ASP A 56 -10.31 10.48 -0.44
N ASP A 57 -10.81 10.94 0.71
CA ASP A 57 -10.00 11.16 1.91
C ASP A 57 -9.37 9.86 2.44
N VAL A 58 -10.10 8.74 2.37
CA VAL A 58 -9.59 7.42 2.78
C VAL A 58 -8.48 6.97 1.84
N LYS A 59 -8.69 7.09 0.52
CA LYS A 59 -7.67 6.78 -0.48
C LYS A 59 -6.43 7.65 -0.28
N HIS A 60 -6.61 8.95 -0.05
CA HIS A 60 -5.52 9.89 0.23
C HIS A 60 -4.73 9.49 1.50
N LYS A 61 -5.43 9.20 2.60
CA LYS A 61 -4.81 8.73 3.85
C LYS A 61 -3.97 7.47 3.64
N HIS A 62 -4.52 6.47 2.95
CA HIS A 62 -3.78 5.24 2.63
C HIS A 62 -2.58 5.50 1.72
N ALA A 63 -2.69 6.44 0.79
CA ALA A 63 -1.59 6.87 -0.06
C ALA A 63 -0.45 7.48 0.77
N VAL A 64 -0.77 8.32 1.76
CA VAL A 64 0.20 8.88 2.72
C VAL A 64 0.89 7.78 3.52
N HIS A 65 0.14 6.83 4.08
CA HIS A 65 0.72 5.70 4.82
C HIS A 65 1.67 4.84 3.96
N LEU A 66 1.32 4.62 2.68
CA LEU A 66 2.20 3.89 1.76
C LEU A 66 3.50 4.67 1.50
N ALA A 67 3.41 5.98 1.28
CA ALA A 67 4.58 6.83 1.06
C ALA A 67 5.49 6.88 2.30
N GLU A 68 4.91 6.98 3.50
CA GLU A 68 5.63 6.89 4.77
C GLU A 68 6.35 5.55 4.91
N TYR A 69 5.64 4.43 4.68
CA TYR A 69 6.24 3.10 4.70
C TYR A 69 7.39 2.98 3.71
N ALA A 70 7.20 3.41 2.45
CA ALA A 70 8.22 3.36 1.41
C ALA A 70 9.52 4.10 1.81
N ASN A 71 9.40 5.20 2.58
CA ASN A 71 10.54 5.93 3.11
C ASN A 71 11.27 5.24 4.27
N THR A 72 10.61 4.29 4.96
CA THR A 72 11.21 3.56 6.09
C THR A 72 11.85 2.23 5.67
N VAL A 73 11.40 1.67 4.56
CA VAL A 73 11.86 0.36 4.10
C VAL A 73 13.28 0.45 3.55
N THR A 74 14.21 -0.21 4.25
CA THR A 74 15.52 -0.53 3.68
C THR A 74 15.48 -1.95 3.12
N PRO A 75 15.68 -2.16 1.81
CA PRO A 75 15.78 -3.51 1.25
C PRO A 75 16.87 -4.31 1.96
N TYR A 76 16.54 -5.53 2.38
CA TYR A 76 17.52 -6.43 2.97
C TYR A 76 18.55 -6.84 1.92
N SER A 77 19.81 -6.50 2.13
CA SER A 77 20.91 -6.76 1.18
C SER A 77 21.23 -8.25 1.02
N GLY A 78 20.86 -9.08 2.00
CA GLY A 78 21.32 -10.46 2.12
C GLY A 78 22.86 -10.57 2.21
N PRO A 79 23.40 -11.78 2.45
CA PRO A 79 24.83 -12.00 2.27
C PRO A 79 25.18 -11.91 0.77
N ASP A 80 26.26 -11.20 0.44
CA ASP A 80 26.75 -10.86 -0.91
C ASP A 80 26.63 -12.01 -1.93
N LYS A 81 25.53 -12.05 -2.71
CA LYS A 81 25.40 -12.87 -3.92
C LYS A 81 24.55 -12.15 -4.97
N THR A 82 25.12 -12.08 -6.16
CA THR A 82 24.90 -11.19 -7.31
C THR A 82 23.62 -11.42 -8.14
N GLY A 83 23.08 -10.34 -8.72
CA GLY A 83 22.37 -10.33 -10.02
C GLY A 83 20.84 -10.31 -9.96
N GLU A 84 20.23 -11.33 -9.37
CA GLU A 84 18.75 -11.49 -9.35
C GLU A 84 18.08 -10.56 -8.33
N ARG A 85 18.81 -10.21 -7.26
CA ARG A 85 18.32 -9.35 -6.18
C ARG A 85 18.21 -7.89 -6.57
N ASP A 86 19.12 -7.39 -7.40
CA ASP A 86 19.06 -6.00 -7.85
C ASP A 86 17.82 -5.77 -8.73
N ARG A 87 17.43 -6.76 -9.54
CA ARG A 87 16.14 -6.73 -10.25
C ARG A 87 14.94 -6.76 -9.32
N ILE A 88 14.90 -7.68 -8.34
CA ILE A 88 13.79 -7.73 -7.37
C ILE A 88 13.69 -6.42 -6.58
N ARG A 89 14.84 -5.81 -6.23
CA ARG A 89 14.91 -4.51 -5.57
C ARG A 89 14.40 -3.40 -6.49
N GLU A 90 14.85 -3.33 -7.73
CA GLU A 90 14.39 -2.34 -8.71
C GLU A 90 12.90 -2.48 -9.00
N GLU A 91 12.42 -3.70 -9.24
CA GLU A 91 10.99 -4.01 -9.44
C GLU A 91 10.16 -3.63 -8.20
N ARG A 92 10.64 -3.93 -6.99
CA ARG A 92 9.95 -3.51 -5.75
C ARG A 92 9.90 -2.00 -5.61
N MET A 93 11.01 -1.30 -5.87
CA MET A 93 11.05 0.17 -5.80
C MET A 93 10.20 0.81 -6.91
N GLU A 94 10.12 0.19 -8.10
CA GLU A 94 9.18 0.59 -9.15
C GLU A 94 7.73 0.37 -8.72
N ASN A 95 7.40 -0.76 -8.10
CA ASN A 95 6.05 -1.03 -7.62
C ASN A 95 5.62 -0.06 -6.51
N LEU A 96 6.54 0.29 -5.59
CA LEU A 96 6.30 1.33 -4.59
C LEU A 96 6.12 2.71 -5.24
N LYS A 97 6.92 3.05 -6.25
CA LYS A 97 6.75 4.30 -7.02
C LYS A 97 5.43 4.34 -7.79
N ARG A 98 5.00 3.22 -8.39
CA ARG A 98 3.69 3.10 -9.07
C ARG A 98 2.53 3.23 -8.08
N GLY A 99 2.66 2.62 -6.89
CA GLY A 99 1.73 2.84 -5.77
C GLY A 99 1.73 4.28 -5.27
N ASN A 100 2.86 4.99 -5.32
CA ASN A 100 2.91 6.42 -5.07
C ASN A 100 2.27 7.26 -6.19
N GLY A 101 2.25 6.82 -7.46
CA GLY A 101 1.49 7.50 -8.53
C GLY A 101 -0.01 7.57 -8.23
N TRP A 102 -0.52 6.58 -7.48
CA TRP A 102 -1.86 6.60 -6.91
C TRP A 102 -2.08 7.82 -5.98
N THR A 103 -1.07 8.26 -5.23
CA THR A 103 -1.13 9.45 -4.37
C THR A 103 -1.31 10.76 -5.17
N GLU A 104 -0.76 10.83 -6.39
CA GLU A 104 -0.87 12.00 -7.27
C GLU A 104 -2.25 12.07 -7.95
N GLU A 105 -2.86 10.92 -8.24
CA GLU A 105 -4.20 10.82 -8.84
C GLU A 105 -5.32 11.17 -7.86
N VAL A 106 -5.17 10.84 -6.56
CA VAL A 106 -6.13 11.26 -5.52
C VAL A 106 -5.83 12.64 -4.91
N GLY A 107 -4.72 13.27 -5.29
CA GLY A 107 -4.30 14.60 -4.81
C GLY A 107 -4.66 15.78 -5.73
N SER A 108 -5.27 15.53 -6.90
CA SER A 108 -5.72 16.56 -7.86
C SER A 108 -7.22 16.79 -7.85
#